data_AF-A0A8J3Z6H6-F1
#
_entry.id   AF-A0A8J3Z6H6-F1
#
_cell.length_a   1.000
_cell.length_b   1.000
_cell.length_c   1.000
_cell.angle_alpha   90.00
_cell.angle_beta   90.00
_cell.angle_gamma   90.00
#
_symmetry.space_group_name_H-M   'P 1'
#
loop_
_entity.id
_entity.type
_entity.pdbx_description
1 polymer ?
#
loop_
_entity_poly.entity_id
_entity_poly.type
_entity_poly.pdbx_seq_one_letter_code
_entity_poly.pdbx_strand_id
1 'polypeptide(L)'
;MTDEQLPHGFTITELDATAAKAAHTSPWRQVAFRQRVDIAQFAILELLYAADDRPGFWILVKAGQRAIHSYAVKELHHRGLIARTGAPGGVPITRYWTYWQALAAATESHEDRIVEAVAVHQILSTLRPAYLRVIRALADHDDYSLAAESLNKARHGFITTLYIARRLCRELWHEHETPSQIWGHDHRSARTRREGHGSKSITVTTVRRRRSSRRRASQQPSTSHLSDSEDDM
;
A
#
# COMPACT_ATOMS: atom_id res chain seq x y z
N MET A 1 49.26 -3.90 -12.12
CA MET A 1 47.97 -4.24 -11.49
C MET A 1 47.52 -5.51 -12.16
N THR A 2 47.67 -6.65 -11.49
CA THR A 2 47.34 -7.96 -12.04
C THR A 2 45.84 -8.03 -12.30
N ASP A 3 45.47 -8.23 -13.57
CA ASP A 3 44.10 -8.52 -13.98
C ASP A 3 43.74 -9.86 -13.33
N GLU A 4 42.96 -9.81 -12.25
CA GLU A 4 42.58 -11.01 -11.50
C GLU A 4 41.71 -11.88 -12.41
N GLN A 5 42.14 -13.13 -12.60
CA GLN A 5 41.49 -14.06 -13.52
C GLN A 5 40.31 -14.74 -12.85
N LEU A 6 39.18 -14.71 -13.53
CA LEU A 6 37.96 -15.41 -13.18
C LEU A 6 37.93 -16.80 -13.87
N PRO A 7 37.03 -17.70 -13.46
CA PRO A 7 36.84 -18.99 -14.11
C PRO A 7 36.70 -18.86 -15.63
N HIS A 8 37.13 -19.90 -16.34
CA HIS A 8 37.04 -19.99 -17.81
C HIS A 8 37.85 -18.93 -18.58
N GLY A 9 38.86 -18.34 -17.93
CA GLY A 9 39.78 -17.38 -18.54
C GLY A 9 39.17 -15.98 -18.75
N PHE A 10 38.09 -15.66 -18.05
CA PHE A 10 37.53 -14.31 -18.04
C PHE A 10 38.37 -13.38 -17.17
N THR A 11 38.42 -12.09 -17.53
CA THR A 11 38.99 -11.05 -16.65
C THR A 11 37.88 -10.24 -15.98
N ILE A 12 38.21 -9.52 -14.91
CA ILE A 12 37.28 -8.56 -14.27
C ILE A 12 36.81 -7.51 -15.29
N THR A 13 37.71 -7.02 -16.14
CA THR A 13 37.37 -6.04 -17.18
C THR A 13 36.35 -6.58 -18.18
N GLU A 14 36.46 -7.85 -18.58
CA GLU A 14 35.48 -8.51 -19.46
C GLU A 14 34.13 -8.72 -18.76
N LEU A 15 34.15 -9.06 -17.46
CA LEU A 15 32.95 -9.16 -16.64
C LEU A 15 32.19 -7.83 -16.59
N ASP A 16 32.90 -6.73 -16.27
CA ASP A 16 32.34 -5.39 -16.17
C ASP A 16 31.75 -4.93 -17.51
N ALA A 17 32.46 -5.16 -18.61
CA ALA A 17 31.97 -4.83 -19.95
C ALA A 17 30.69 -5.63 -20.30
N THR A 18 30.63 -6.90 -19.93
CA THR A 18 29.47 -7.77 -20.17
C THR A 18 28.28 -7.36 -19.31
N ALA A 19 28.51 -7.02 -18.03
CA ALA A 19 27.49 -6.51 -17.12
C ALA A 19 26.94 -5.16 -17.59
N ALA A 20 27.80 -4.24 -18.02
CA ALA A 20 27.41 -2.96 -18.61
C ALA A 20 26.57 -3.16 -19.87
N LYS A 21 26.92 -4.13 -20.73
CA LYS A 21 26.12 -4.47 -21.91
C LYS A 21 24.72 -4.97 -21.54
N ALA A 22 24.61 -5.85 -20.56
CA ALA A 22 23.33 -6.34 -20.05
C ALA A 22 22.48 -5.18 -19.47
N ALA A 23 23.10 -4.28 -18.69
CA ALA A 23 22.44 -3.12 -18.11
C ALA A 23 21.95 -2.10 -19.14
N HIS A 24 22.70 -1.89 -20.22
CA HIS A 24 22.32 -0.98 -21.32
C HIS A 24 21.15 -1.50 -22.16
N THR A 25 21.13 -2.82 -22.39
CA THR A 25 20.10 -3.47 -23.22
C THR A 25 18.83 -3.82 -22.44
N SER A 26 18.84 -3.65 -21.12
CA SER A 26 17.68 -3.87 -20.27
C SER A 26 16.60 -2.79 -20.48
N PRO A 27 15.31 -3.18 -20.63
CA PRO A 27 14.20 -2.23 -20.74
C PRO A 27 13.84 -1.56 -19.40
N TRP A 28 14.37 -2.04 -18.27
CA TRP A 28 14.00 -1.61 -16.92
C TRP A 28 14.71 -0.34 -16.46
N ARG A 29 14.37 0.79 -17.12
CA ARG A 29 15.01 2.10 -16.89
C ARG A 29 14.70 2.74 -15.54
N GLN A 30 13.68 2.27 -14.83
CA GLN A 30 13.33 2.75 -13.49
C GLN A 30 14.29 2.28 -12.38
N VAL A 31 15.06 1.21 -12.64
CA VAL A 31 16.20 0.82 -11.79
C VAL A 31 17.38 1.72 -12.16
N ALA A 32 18.19 2.20 -11.21
CA ALA A 32 19.34 3.03 -11.56
C ALA A 32 20.33 2.25 -12.45
N PHE A 33 21.01 2.91 -13.39
CA PHE A 33 21.94 2.23 -14.31
C PHE A 33 23.03 1.47 -13.55
N ARG A 34 23.68 2.12 -12.58
CA ARG A 34 24.70 1.49 -11.73
C ARG A 34 24.17 0.24 -11.04
N GLN A 35 22.98 0.33 -10.44
CA GLN A 35 22.35 -0.82 -9.79
C GLN A 35 22.06 -1.96 -10.78
N ARG A 36 21.67 -1.66 -12.03
CA ARG A 36 21.54 -2.70 -13.07
C ARG A 36 22.87 -3.39 -13.39
N VAL A 37 23.97 -2.63 -13.40
CA VAL A 37 25.32 -3.19 -13.59
C VAL A 37 25.67 -4.12 -12.43
N ASP A 38 25.50 -3.66 -11.18
CA ASP A 38 25.82 -4.45 -9.98
C ASP A 38 25.02 -5.78 -9.96
N ILE A 39 23.72 -5.73 -10.26
CA ILE A 39 22.85 -6.92 -10.35
C ILE A 39 23.31 -7.86 -11.47
N ALA A 40 23.64 -7.32 -12.65
CA ALA A 40 24.08 -8.13 -13.78
C ALA A 40 25.44 -8.77 -13.50
N GLN A 41 26.36 -8.03 -12.88
CA GLN A 41 27.70 -8.51 -12.52
C GLN A 41 27.60 -9.70 -11.58
N PHE A 42 26.79 -9.60 -10.52
CA PHE A 42 26.60 -10.70 -9.57
C PHE A 42 26.02 -11.95 -10.26
N ALA A 43 25.00 -11.80 -11.10
CA ALA A 43 24.38 -12.93 -11.80
C ALA A 43 25.29 -13.58 -12.85
N ILE A 44 26.11 -12.78 -13.55
CA ILE A 44 27.10 -13.29 -14.49
C ILE A 44 28.19 -14.06 -13.73
N LEU A 45 28.63 -13.53 -12.59
CA LEU A 45 29.62 -14.17 -11.73
C LEU A 45 29.09 -15.52 -11.20
N GLU A 46 27.87 -15.56 -10.66
CA GLU A 46 27.22 -16.81 -10.25
C GLU A 46 27.18 -17.84 -11.39
N LEU A 47 26.82 -17.42 -12.60
CA LEU A 47 26.80 -18.32 -13.76
C LEU A 47 28.20 -18.81 -14.15
N LEU A 48 29.22 -17.95 -14.08
CA LEU A 48 30.61 -18.35 -14.38
C LEU A 48 31.12 -19.42 -13.41
N TYR A 49 30.81 -19.28 -12.12
CA TYR A 49 31.20 -20.25 -11.09
C TYR A 49 30.38 -21.54 -11.13
N ALA A 50 29.15 -21.49 -11.64
CA ALA A 50 28.27 -22.65 -11.75
C ALA A 50 28.43 -23.44 -13.07
N ALA A 51 29.07 -22.86 -14.09
CA ALA A 51 29.23 -23.50 -15.39
C ALA A 51 30.47 -24.41 -15.42
N ASP A 52 30.30 -25.62 -15.95
CA ASP A 52 31.41 -26.56 -16.17
C ASP A 52 32.30 -26.15 -17.36
N ASP A 53 31.68 -25.59 -18.41
CA ASP A 53 32.34 -25.11 -19.63
C ASP A 53 32.25 -23.58 -19.77
N ARG A 54 33.16 -22.99 -20.55
CA ARG A 54 33.17 -21.55 -20.81
C ARG A 54 31.83 -21.07 -21.42
N PRO A 55 31.03 -20.27 -20.71
CA PRO A 55 29.77 -19.80 -21.24
C PRO A 55 29.99 -18.74 -22.33
N GLY A 56 29.18 -18.82 -23.39
CA GLY A 56 29.21 -17.84 -24.47
C GLY A 56 28.76 -16.45 -24.02
N PHE A 57 29.31 -15.40 -24.63
CA PHE A 57 29.01 -14.00 -24.31
C PHE A 57 27.51 -13.68 -24.19
N TRP A 58 26.71 -14.10 -25.17
CA TRP A 58 25.26 -13.83 -25.16
C TRP A 58 24.49 -14.58 -24.07
N ILE A 59 25.04 -15.70 -23.56
CA ILE A 59 24.45 -16.41 -22.42
C ILE A 59 24.64 -15.57 -21.16
N LEU A 60 25.85 -15.02 -20.95
CA LEU A 60 26.14 -14.13 -19.83
C LEU A 60 25.29 -12.86 -19.87
N VAL A 61 25.18 -12.21 -21.04
CA VAL A 61 24.30 -11.04 -21.20
C VAL A 61 22.85 -11.37 -20.86
N LYS A 62 22.33 -12.51 -21.32
CA LYS A 62 20.97 -12.96 -21.00
C LYS A 62 20.80 -13.28 -19.51
N ALA A 63 21.81 -13.84 -18.85
CA ALA A 63 21.78 -14.09 -17.40
C ALA A 63 21.66 -12.78 -16.62
N GLY A 64 22.50 -11.78 -16.94
CA GLY A 64 22.40 -10.45 -16.35
C GLY A 64 21.05 -9.78 -16.58
N GLN A 65 20.51 -9.86 -17.81
CA GLN A 65 19.17 -9.33 -18.12
C GLN A 65 18.05 -10.02 -17.31
N ARG A 66 18.11 -11.35 -17.15
CA ARG A 66 17.14 -12.11 -16.35
C ARG A 66 17.20 -11.74 -14.87
N ALA A 67 18.39 -11.50 -14.34
CA ALA A 67 18.56 -11.04 -12.96
C ALA A 67 17.96 -9.63 -12.76
N ILE A 68 18.27 -8.69 -13.65
CA ILE A 68 17.68 -7.34 -13.63
C ILE A 68 16.14 -7.40 -13.71
N HIS A 69 15.61 -8.23 -14.61
CA HIS A 69 14.16 -8.43 -14.74
C HIS A 69 13.55 -8.96 -13.43
N SER A 70 14.14 -10.01 -12.88
CA SER A 70 13.64 -10.63 -11.64
C SER A 70 13.67 -9.67 -10.46
N TYR A 71 14.75 -8.88 -10.34
CA TYR A 71 14.84 -7.79 -9.37
C TYR A 71 13.74 -6.75 -9.57
N ALA A 72 13.58 -6.23 -10.79
CA ALA A 72 12.59 -5.19 -11.09
C ALA A 72 11.15 -5.66 -10.82
N VAL A 73 10.82 -6.91 -11.15
CA VAL A 73 9.50 -7.49 -10.88
C VAL A 73 9.26 -7.64 -9.38
N LYS A 74 10.24 -8.15 -8.62
CA LYS A 74 10.14 -8.28 -7.16
C LYS A 74 9.97 -6.92 -6.48
N GLU A 75 10.74 -5.92 -6.91
CA GLU A 75 10.67 -4.56 -6.39
C GLU A 75 9.32 -3.92 -6.67
N LEU A 76 8.80 -4.04 -7.90
CA LEU A 76 7.46 -3.57 -8.24
C LEU A 76 6.40 -4.27 -7.37
N HIS A 77 6.49 -5.58 -7.22
CA HIS A 77 5.56 -6.34 -6.39
C HIS A 77 5.60 -5.91 -4.92
N HIS A 78 6.79 -5.64 -4.38
CA HIS A 78 6.98 -5.09 -3.03
C HIS A 78 6.43 -3.66 -2.87
N ARG A 79 6.29 -2.92 -3.97
CA ARG A 79 5.60 -1.62 -3.99
C ARG A 79 4.11 -1.73 -4.29
N GLY A 80 3.58 -2.96 -4.42
CA GLY A 80 2.18 -3.18 -4.75
C GLY A 80 1.84 -2.98 -6.21
N LEU A 81 2.81 -3.17 -7.11
CA LEU A 81 2.66 -2.98 -8.55
C LEU A 81 2.95 -4.30 -9.27
N ILE A 82 2.14 -4.62 -10.28
CA ILE A 82 2.36 -5.75 -11.19
C ILE A 82 3.15 -5.25 -12.39
N ALA A 83 4.29 -5.88 -12.65
CA ALA A 83 5.02 -5.69 -13.90
C ALA A 83 4.14 -6.13 -15.09
N ARG A 84 3.82 -5.20 -15.99
CA ARG A 84 3.10 -5.50 -17.24
C ARG A 84 3.92 -5.08 -18.45
N THR A 85 3.92 -5.92 -19.47
CA THR A 85 4.60 -5.65 -20.73
C THR A 85 4.11 -4.32 -21.31
N GLY A 86 5.02 -3.39 -21.57
CA GLY A 86 4.72 -2.07 -22.15
C GLY A 86 4.24 -0.98 -21.18
N ALA A 87 4.14 -1.25 -19.87
CA ALA A 87 3.78 -0.25 -18.87
C ALA A 87 4.98 0.04 -17.95
N PRO A 88 5.85 1.02 -18.29
CA PRO A 88 6.94 1.42 -17.41
C PRO A 88 6.36 1.94 -16.09
N GLY A 89 6.60 1.22 -15.00
CA GLY A 89 6.06 1.52 -13.66
C GLY A 89 5.04 0.51 -13.13
N GLY A 90 4.55 -0.43 -13.95
CA GLY A 90 3.62 -1.46 -13.51
C GLY A 90 2.20 -0.96 -13.24
N VAL A 91 1.32 -1.88 -12.83
CA VAL A 91 -0.11 -1.63 -12.57
C VAL A 91 -0.41 -1.87 -11.09
N PRO A 92 -1.12 -0.97 -10.39
CA PRO A 92 -1.47 -1.17 -8.98
C PRO A 92 -2.19 -2.50 -8.72
N ILE A 93 -1.71 -3.25 -7.73
CA ILE A 93 -2.38 -4.43 -7.19
C ILE A 93 -3.61 -3.97 -6.42
N THR A 94 -4.77 -4.51 -6.79
CA THR A 94 -6.04 -4.21 -6.12
C THR A 94 -5.94 -4.57 -4.63
N ARG A 95 -6.28 -3.61 -3.74
CA ARG A 95 -6.27 -3.76 -2.27
C ARG A 95 -4.90 -3.98 -1.62
N TYR A 96 -3.80 -3.73 -2.32
CA TYR A 96 -2.45 -3.85 -1.75
C TYR A 96 -2.28 -3.06 -0.45
N TRP A 97 -2.68 -1.78 -0.47
CA TRP A 97 -2.61 -0.90 0.68
C TRP A 97 -3.47 -1.39 1.85
N THR A 98 -4.68 -1.87 1.55
CA THR A 98 -5.59 -2.43 2.55
C THR A 98 -4.99 -3.67 3.23
N TYR A 99 -4.28 -4.51 2.48
CA TYR A 99 -3.59 -5.67 3.05
C TYR A 99 -2.53 -5.22 4.07
N TRP A 100 -1.64 -4.30 3.70
CA TRP A 100 -0.55 -3.88 4.57
C TRP A 100 -0.99 -3.06 5.78
N GLN A 101 -1.89 -2.09 5.59
CA GLN A 101 -2.37 -1.25 6.69
C GLN A 101 -3.36 -1.96 7.60
N ALA A 102 -4.30 -2.73 7.05
CA ALA A 102 -5.43 -3.23 7.84
C ALA A 102 -5.28 -4.70 8.23
N LEU A 103 -4.64 -5.54 7.40
CA LEU A 103 -4.60 -7.00 7.60
C LEU A 103 -3.26 -7.51 8.13
N ALA A 104 -2.14 -6.97 7.63
CA ALA A 104 -0.79 -7.39 8.00
C ALA A 104 -0.28 -6.68 9.27
N ALA A 105 -0.77 -5.47 9.57
CA ALA A 105 -0.49 -4.80 10.83
C ALA A 105 -1.18 -5.53 11.99
N ALA A 106 -0.39 -6.13 12.89
CA ALA A 106 -0.90 -6.82 14.09
C ALA A 106 -1.65 -5.86 15.03
N THR A 107 -1.28 -4.58 15.00
CA THR A 107 -1.88 -3.48 15.77
C THR A 107 -2.04 -2.29 14.83
N GLU A 108 -3.21 -1.65 14.85
CA GLU A 108 -3.41 -0.37 14.14
C GLU A 108 -2.41 0.66 14.70
N SER A 109 -1.67 1.35 13.84
CA SER A 109 -0.79 2.42 14.29
C SER A 109 -1.63 3.54 14.89
N HIS A 110 -1.34 3.93 16.13
CA HIS A 110 -1.99 5.09 16.76
C HIS A 110 -1.58 6.39 16.07
N GLU A 111 -0.44 6.38 15.36
CA GLU A 111 0.07 7.54 14.63
C GLU A 111 -0.90 7.98 13.54
N ASP A 112 -1.43 7.04 12.74
CA ASP A 112 -2.41 7.37 11.69
C ASP A 112 -3.64 8.04 12.29
N ARG A 113 -4.12 7.55 13.44
CA ARG A 113 -5.27 8.14 14.14
C ARG A 113 -4.96 9.54 14.69
N ILE A 114 -3.76 9.76 15.21
CA ILE A 114 -3.34 11.06 15.72
C ILE A 114 -3.18 12.04 14.55
N VAL A 115 -2.52 11.63 13.47
CA VAL A 115 -2.34 12.42 12.24
C VAL A 115 -3.70 12.78 11.66
N GLU A 116 -4.62 11.84 11.52
CA GLU A 116 -5.99 12.10 11.06
C GLU A 116 -6.72 13.08 11.99
N ALA A 117 -6.65 12.90 13.30
CA ALA A 117 -7.32 13.79 14.25
C ALA A 117 -6.76 15.23 14.18
N VAL A 118 -5.45 15.38 14.08
CA VAL A 118 -4.78 16.68 13.94
C VAL A 118 -5.13 17.33 12.60
N ALA A 119 -5.05 16.59 11.50
CA ALA A 119 -5.38 17.06 10.17
C ALA A 119 -6.85 17.51 10.07
N VAL A 120 -7.79 16.73 10.63
CA VAL A 120 -9.20 17.12 10.71
C VAL A 120 -9.34 18.44 11.49
N HIS A 121 -8.69 18.58 12.63
CA HIS A 121 -8.76 19.83 13.40
C HIS A 121 -8.22 21.03 12.63
N GLN A 122 -7.08 20.89 11.95
CA GLN A 122 -6.48 21.94 11.14
C GLN A 122 -7.40 22.34 9.98
N ILE A 123 -7.92 21.37 9.23
CA ILE A 123 -8.82 21.62 8.08
C ILE A 123 -10.13 22.26 8.54
N LEU A 124 -10.73 21.78 9.62
CA LEU A 124 -11.96 22.38 10.13
C LEU A 124 -11.75 23.81 10.65
N SER A 125 -10.55 24.14 11.11
CA SER A 125 -10.21 25.50 11.57
C SER A 125 -10.04 26.51 10.44
N THR A 126 -9.65 26.07 9.24
CA THR A 126 -9.48 26.94 8.06
C THR A 126 -10.78 27.15 7.28
N LEU A 127 -11.78 26.29 7.49
CA LEU A 127 -13.08 26.40 6.83
C LEU A 127 -13.87 27.62 7.30
N ARG A 128 -14.60 28.24 6.36
CA ARG A 128 -15.54 29.31 6.68
C ARG A 128 -16.64 28.80 7.64
N PRO A 129 -17.11 29.62 8.60
CA PRO A 129 -18.14 29.21 9.56
C PRO A 129 -19.44 28.68 8.94
N ALA A 130 -19.78 29.15 7.74
CA ALA A 130 -20.94 28.65 7.01
C ALA A 130 -20.81 27.17 6.58
N TYR A 131 -19.62 26.75 6.14
CA TYR A 131 -19.33 25.37 5.74
C TYR A 131 -19.25 24.45 6.95
N LEU A 132 -18.60 24.92 8.02
CA LEU A 132 -18.49 24.18 9.28
C LEU A 132 -19.87 23.88 9.89
N ARG A 133 -20.80 24.85 9.84
CA ARG A 133 -22.19 24.64 10.33
C ARG A 133 -22.92 23.52 9.58
N VAL A 134 -22.77 23.46 8.26
CA VAL A 134 -23.39 22.42 7.43
C VAL A 134 -22.79 21.04 7.69
N ILE A 135 -21.47 20.95 7.87
CA ILE A 135 -20.79 19.70 8.24
C ILE A 135 -21.25 19.22 9.62
N ARG A 136 -21.31 20.12 10.61
CA ARG A 136 -21.77 19.81 11.98
C ARG A 136 -23.23 19.34 12.00
N ALA A 137 -24.13 20.08 11.35
CA ALA A 137 -25.54 19.69 11.26
C ALA A 137 -25.71 18.29 10.65
N LEU A 138 -24.93 17.95 9.61
CA LEU A 138 -24.97 16.59 9.05
C LEU A 138 -24.41 15.54 10.03
N ALA A 139 -23.37 15.87 10.80
CA ALA A 139 -22.78 14.98 11.79
C ALA A 139 -23.75 14.70 12.95
N ASP A 140 -24.52 15.71 13.37
CA ASP A 140 -25.46 15.62 14.49
C ASP A 140 -26.72 14.83 14.12
N HIS A 141 -27.23 15.00 12.90
CA HIS A 141 -28.51 14.41 12.49
C HIS A 141 -28.40 13.13 11.65
N ASP A 142 -27.24 12.85 11.03
CA ASP A 142 -27.01 11.73 10.09
C ASP A 142 -28.03 11.63 8.93
N ASP A 143 -28.82 12.68 8.70
CA ASP A 143 -29.84 12.80 7.64
C ASP A 143 -29.80 14.19 7.00
N TYR A 144 -29.88 14.23 5.67
CA TYR A 144 -29.76 15.44 4.86
C TYR A 144 -30.94 16.41 5.00
N SER A 145 -32.14 15.89 5.19
CA SER A 145 -33.36 16.70 5.33
C SER A 145 -33.42 17.31 6.72
N LEU A 146 -33.20 16.50 7.77
CA LEU A 146 -33.16 16.98 9.15
C LEU A 146 -32.04 18.00 9.40
N ALA A 147 -30.87 17.79 8.80
CA ALA A 147 -29.76 18.74 8.89
C ALA A 147 -30.00 20.05 8.12
N ALA A 148 -30.80 20.02 7.04
CA ALA A 148 -31.18 21.23 6.32
C ALA A 148 -32.24 22.03 7.11
N GLU A 149 -33.21 21.34 7.70
CA GLU A 149 -34.25 21.92 8.55
C GLU A 149 -33.67 22.58 9.80
N SER A 150 -32.70 21.95 10.49
CA SER A 150 -32.07 22.54 11.67
C SER A 150 -31.30 23.83 11.40
N LEU A 151 -30.92 24.06 10.14
CA LEU A 151 -30.26 25.30 9.68
C LEU A 151 -31.23 26.26 8.96
N ASN A 152 -32.53 25.95 8.93
CA ASN A 152 -33.56 26.68 8.19
C ASN A 152 -33.17 26.93 6.72
N LYS A 153 -32.66 25.87 6.05
CA LYS A 153 -32.21 25.91 4.65
C LYS A 153 -33.05 24.96 3.81
N ALA A 154 -33.33 25.34 2.57
CA ALA A 154 -33.83 24.41 1.57
C ALA A 154 -32.82 23.27 1.36
N ARG A 155 -33.30 22.03 1.29
CA ARG A 155 -32.49 20.82 1.11
C ARG A 155 -31.48 20.92 -0.05
N HIS A 156 -31.89 21.50 -1.17
CA HIS A 156 -31.00 21.70 -2.32
C HIS A 156 -29.84 22.66 -2.00
N GLY A 157 -30.12 23.79 -1.35
CA GLY A 157 -29.08 24.75 -0.94
C GLY A 157 -28.13 24.17 0.10
N PHE A 158 -28.65 23.32 1.00
CA PHE A 158 -27.83 22.56 1.94
C PHE A 158 -26.86 21.62 1.22
N ILE A 159 -27.36 20.80 0.28
CA ILE A 159 -26.53 19.86 -0.50
C ILE A 159 -25.44 20.59 -1.29
N THR A 160 -25.77 21.70 -1.96
CA THR A 160 -24.77 22.49 -2.70
C THR A 160 -23.68 23.03 -1.77
N THR A 161 -24.08 23.57 -0.61
CA THR A 161 -23.13 24.11 0.38
C THR A 161 -22.23 23.00 0.94
N LEU A 162 -22.81 21.83 1.23
CA LEU A 162 -22.08 20.66 1.70
C LEU A 162 -21.10 20.12 0.65
N TYR A 163 -21.50 20.10 -0.62
CA TYR A 163 -20.63 19.69 -1.72
C TYR A 163 -19.39 20.58 -1.81
N ILE A 164 -19.57 21.90 -1.76
CA ILE A 164 -18.46 22.87 -1.75
C ILE A 164 -17.58 22.64 -0.52
N ALA A 165 -18.18 22.49 0.67
CA ALA A 165 -17.44 22.22 1.90
C ALA A 165 -16.58 20.94 1.79
N ARG A 166 -17.15 19.83 1.28
CA ARG A 166 -16.43 18.56 1.08
C ARG A 166 -15.29 18.69 0.07
N ARG A 167 -15.50 19.46 -1.01
CA ARG A 167 -14.47 19.73 -2.00
C ARG A 167 -13.30 20.50 -1.38
N LEU A 168 -13.58 21.55 -0.60
CA LEU A 168 -12.55 22.32 0.10
C LEU A 168 -11.78 21.46 1.12
N CYS A 169 -12.48 20.65 1.90
CA CYS A 169 -11.80 19.70 2.81
C CYS A 169 -10.86 18.77 2.04
N ARG A 170 -11.29 18.25 0.88
CA ARG A 170 -10.46 17.37 0.06
C ARG A 170 -9.25 18.09 -0.53
N GLU A 171 -9.42 19.33 -1.00
CA GLU A 171 -8.33 20.15 -1.51
C GLU A 171 -7.28 20.41 -0.41
N LEU A 172 -7.71 20.75 0.81
CA LEU A 172 -6.82 20.95 1.95
C LEU A 172 -6.19 19.65 2.46
N TRP A 173 -6.92 18.54 2.43
CA TRP A 173 -6.41 17.22 2.84
C TRP A 173 -5.26 16.74 1.96
N HIS A 174 -5.28 17.15 0.69
CA HIS A 174 -4.27 16.78 -0.30
C HIS A 174 -3.43 17.98 -0.73
N GLU A 175 -3.28 18.98 0.14
CA GLU A 175 -2.35 20.08 -0.12
C GLU A 175 -0.95 19.48 -0.35
N HIS A 176 -0.32 19.83 -1.48
CA HIS A 176 0.93 19.25 -2.00
C HIS A 176 0.84 17.88 -2.71
N GLU A 177 -0.36 17.34 -2.93
CA GLU A 177 -0.57 16.10 -3.69
C GLU A 177 -1.61 16.28 -4.81
N THR A 178 -1.60 15.38 -5.82
CA THR A 178 -2.69 15.28 -6.80
C THR A 178 -3.59 14.10 -6.43
N PRO A 179 -4.77 14.32 -5.83
CA PRO A 179 -5.58 13.21 -5.34
C PRO A 179 -6.24 12.41 -6.46
N SER A 180 -6.32 11.09 -6.28
CA SER A 180 -7.21 10.25 -7.09
C SER A 180 -8.67 10.65 -6.92
N GLN A 181 -9.53 10.40 -7.92
CA GLN A 181 -10.96 10.73 -7.90
C GLN A 181 -11.68 10.26 -6.62
N ILE A 182 -12.73 11.00 -6.22
CA ILE A 182 -13.44 10.86 -4.94
C ILE A 182 -13.84 9.40 -4.68
N TRP A 183 -13.46 8.90 -3.50
CA TRP A 183 -13.70 7.53 -3.09
C TRP A 183 -15.15 7.35 -2.60
N GLY A 184 -15.94 6.57 -3.33
CA GLY A 184 -17.23 6.04 -2.87
C GLY A 184 -18.44 6.96 -3.03
N HIS A 185 -19.62 6.33 -3.16
CA HIS A 185 -20.90 7.02 -3.10
C HIS A 185 -21.36 7.10 -1.63
N ASP A 186 -21.86 8.26 -1.21
CA ASP A 186 -22.44 8.41 0.13
C ASP A 186 -23.74 7.58 0.23
N HIS A 187 -23.70 6.52 1.04
CA HIS A 187 -24.83 5.61 1.24
C HIS A 187 -25.72 5.97 2.44
N ARG A 188 -25.57 7.14 3.07
CA ARG A 188 -26.37 7.52 4.26
C ARG A 188 -27.87 7.56 3.98
N SER A 189 -28.30 7.91 2.75
CA SER A 189 -29.70 7.83 2.33
C SER A 189 -30.23 6.39 2.12
N ALA A 190 -29.34 5.41 1.99
CA ALA A 190 -29.73 4.01 1.91
C ALA A 190 -29.97 3.41 3.30
N ARG A 191 -29.43 4.01 4.37
CA ARG A 191 -29.60 3.50 5.74
C ARG A 191 -31.04 3.70 6.25
N THR A 192 -31.65 4.84 5.93
CA THR A 192 -33.07 5.11 6.23
C THR A 192 -34.05 4.32 5.34
N ARG A 193 -33.62 3.84 4.16
CA ARG A 193 -34.45 2.98 3.28
C ARG A 193 -34.27 1.47 3.47
N ARG A 194 -33.16 1.02 4.07
CA ARG A 194 -32.78 -0.40 4.20
C ARG A 194 -33.01 -0.99 5.59
N GLU A 195 -33.85 -0.39 6.41
CA GLU A 195 -34.35 -1.08 7.62
C GLU A 195 -35.18 -2.33 7.27
N GLY A 196 -35.54 -2.54 5.99
CA GLY A 196 -36.18 -3.77 5.51
C GLY A 196 -35.26 -4.88 4.95
N HIS A 197 -33.98 -4.63 4.62
CA HIS A 197 -33.16 -5.72 4.02
C HIS A 197 -31.63 -5.53 4.20
N GLY A 198 -31.12 -6.03 5.32
CA GLY A 198 -29.93 -6.90 5.44
C GLY A 198 -28.59 -6.61 4.73
N SER A 199 -28.33 -5.45 4.14
CA SER A 199 -27.01 -5.19 3.53
C SER A 199 -26.01 -4.68 4.57
N LYS A 200 -25.33 -5.59 5.26
CA LYS A 200 -24.23 -5.28 6.17
C LYS A 200 -23.01 -4.89 5.33
N SER A 201 -22.56 -3.63 5.46
CA SER A 201 -21.26 -3.17 4.93
C SER A 201 -20.15 -4.16 5.31
N ILE A 202 -19.32 -4.54 4.34
CA ILE A 202 -18.19 -5.48 4.52
C ILE A 202 -17.27 -5.03 5.65
N THR A 203 -17.10 -3.70 5.83
CA THR A 203 -16.33 -3.09 6.92
C THR A 203 -16.94 -3.43 8.28
N VAL A 204 -18.26 -3.33 8.42
CA VAL A 204 -18.99 -3.67 9.65
C VAL A 204 -18.88 -5.17 9.95
N THR A 205 -18.98 -6.02 8.93
CA THR A 205 -18.87 -7.49 9.09
C THR A 205 -17.46 -7.89 9.54
N THR A 206 -16.44 -7.24 8.99
CA THR A 206 -15.02 -7.52 9.30
C THR A 206 -14.65 -7.03 10.71
N VAL A 207 -15.09 -5.83 11.09
CA VAL A 207 -14.89 -5.28 12.44
C VAL A 207 -15.61 -6.12 13.49
N ARG A 208 -16.83 -6.59 13.20
CA ARG A 208 -17.61 -7.45 14.11
C ARG A 208 -16.94 -8.81 14.30
N ARG A 209 -16.37 -9.40 13.24
CA ARG A 209 -15.61 -10.66 13.30
C ARG A 209 -14.36 -10.52 14.17
N ARG A 210 -13.62 -9.41 14.06
CA ARG A 210 -12.45 -9.12 14.91
C ARG A 210 -12.81 -8.95 16.38
N ARG A 211 -13.91 -8.24 16.69
CA ARG A 211 -14.40 -8.12 18.08
C ARG A 211 -14.76 -9.47 18.69
N SER A 212 -15.40 -10.36 17.92
CA SER A 212 -15.68 -11.72 18.39
C SER A 212 -14.41 -12.57 18.59
N SER A 213 -13.40 -12.44 17.72
CA SER A 213 -12.13 -13.15 17.87
C SER A 213 -11.34 -12.66 19.09
N ARG A 214 -11.31 -11.35 19.35
CA ARG A 214 -10.68 -10.77 20.55
C ARG A 214 -11.37 -11.22 21.83
N ARG A 215 -12.71 -11.27 21.85
CA ARG A 215 -13.48 -11.79 23.01
C ARG A 215 -13.20 -13.27 23.27
N ARG A 216 -12.99 -14.08 22.23
CA ARG A 216 -12.59 -15.48 22.35
C ARG A 216 -11.15 -15.63 22.85
N ALA A 217 -10.23 -14.82 22.37
CA ALA A 217 -8.83 -14.82 22.83
C ALA A 217 -8.70 -14.40 24.30
N SER A 218 -9.51 -13.43 24.76
CA SER A 218 -9.59 -13.05 26.18
C SER A 218 -10.35 -14.04 27.06
N GLN A 219 -10.99 -15.06 26.49
CA GLN A 219 -11.78 -16.08 27.20
C GLN A 219 -11.11 -17.45 27.23
N GLN A 220 -9.91 -17.62 26.64
CA GLN A 220 -9.12 -18.81 26.90
C GLN A 220 -8.41 -18.64 28.25
N PRO A 221 -8.82 -19.37 29.31
CA PRO A 221 -8.06 -19.39 30.54
C PRO A 221 -6.71 -20.03 30.24
N SER A 222 -5.65 -19.38 30.71
CA SER A 222 -4.31 -19.93 30.80
C SER A 222 -4.37 -21.25 31.60
N THR A 223 -4.40 -22.37 30.88
CA THR A 223 -3.99 -23.67 31.41
C THR A 223 -2.50 -23.55 31.71
N SER A 224 -2.21 -23.07 32.91
CA SER A 224 -0.91 -23.14 33.54
C SER A 224 -0.60 -24.62 33.74
N HIS A 225 0.41 -25.09 33.01
CA HIS A 225 1.13 -26.33 33.33
C HIS A 225 1.75 -26.14 34.72
N LEU A 226 1.16 -26.76 35.74
CA LEU A 226 1.85 -27.10 36.98
C LEU A 226 2.53 -28.45 36.73
N SER A 227 3.81 -28.39 36.36
CA SER A 227 4.76 -29.47 36.58
C SER A 227 5.58 -29.08 37.80
N ASP A 228 5.20 -29.58 38.96
CA ASP A 228 6.09 -29.71 40.12
C ASP A 228 5.41 -30.65 41.12
N SER A 229 5.91 -31.87 41.19
CA SER A 229 5.83 -32.78 42.35
C SER A 229 6.83 -33.91 42.06
N GLU A 230 8.10 -33.61 42.34
CA GLU A 230 9.02 -34.58 42.94
C GLU A 230 8.47 -35.00 44.33
N ASP A 231 8.94 -36.15 44.83
CA ASP A 231 8.58 -36.87 46.07
C ASP A 231 7.34 -37.78 46.02
N ASP A 232 7.52 -39.11 45.88
CA ASP A 232 7.69 -40.01 47.03
C ASP A 232 7.85 -41.50 46.59
N MET A 233 8.79 -42.19 47.25
CA MET A 233 9.14 -43.65 47.29
C MET A 233 9.78 -44.38 46.10
#